data_AF-A0A969NIS3-F1
#
_entry.id   AF-A0A969NIS3-F1
#
_cell.length_a   1.000
_cell.length_b   1.000
_cell.length_c   1.000
_cell.angle_alpha   90.00
_cell.angle_beta   90.00
_cell.angle_gamma   90.00
#
_symmetry.space_group_name_H-M   'P 1'
#
loop_
_entity.id
_entity.type
_entity.pdbx_description
1 polymer ?
#
loop_
_entity_poly.entity_id
_entity_poly.type
_entity_poly.pdbx_seq_one_letter_code
_entity_poly.pdbx_strand_id
1 'polypeptide(L)'
;MVIVAIPLASAQEQVNSVQKIDGFPVVLDNETLFVIQANSGSFSPEERAQTITNRIENIAKDSSIDLAALKVEKQGNTTSIVLNKNILITLTENDAKAARETPQDLANEYQNKIKNAIEQYRESRQPRSLLFGILYTFLATITLIVTLLVLNKTFLKVYTQLDTWRETRIPAFRIQALELIPANQITDI
;
A
#
# COMPACT_ATOMS: atom_id res chain seq x y z
N MET A 1 -53.56 -0.76 -34.42
CA MET A 1 -52.46 -0.43 -33.49
C MET A 1 -52.10 -1.73 -32.77
N VAL A 2 -51.14 -2.49 -33.31
CA VAL A 2 -50.79 -3.83 -32.82
C VAL A 2 -49.71 -3.66 -31.75
N ILE A 3 -50.06 -3.92 -30.49
CA ILE A 3 -49.11 -3.92 -29.38
C ILE A 3 -48.47 -5.31 -29.36
N VAL A 4 -47.27 -5.42 -29.91
CA VAL A 4 -46.44 -6.62 -29.79
C VAL A 4 -45.81 -6.60 -28.40
N ALA A 5 -46.33 -7.43 -27.50
CA ALA A 5 -45.71 -7.70 -26.22
C ALA A 5 -44.50 -8.62 -26.45
N ILE A 6 -43.29 -8.05 -26.37
CA ILE A 6 -42.04 -8.80 -26.34
C ILE A 6 -41.95 -9.44 -24.94
N PRO A 7 -41.86 -10.78 -24.80
CA PRO A 7 -41.57 -11.35 -23.51
C PRO A 7 -40.11 -11.03 -23.17
N LEU A 8 -39.90 -10.18 -22.15
CA LEU A 8 -38.62 -10.14 -21.42
C LEU A 8 -38.51 -11.44 -20.60
N ALA A 9 -38.16 -12.52 -21.29
CA ALA A 9 -37.71 -13.75 -20.67
C ALA A 9 -36.41 -14.14 -21.37
N SER A 10 -35.42 -14.55 -20.56
CA SER A 10 -34.08 -15.05 -20.95
C SER A 10 -32.95 -14.00 -20.97
N ALA A 11 -32.63 -13.40 -19.81
CA ALA A 11 -31.32 -12.74 -19.62
C ALA A 11 -30.83 -12.70 -18.16
N GLN A 12 -31.18 -13.69 -17.32
CA GLN A 12 -30.64 -13.79 -15.95
C GLN A 12 -30.16 -15.20 -15.58
N GLU A 13 -29.65 -15.97 -16.54
CA GLU A 13 -28.95 -17.25 -16.28
C GLU A 13 -27.51 -17.24 -16.84
N GLN A 14 -26.81 -16.11 -16.73
CA GLN A 14 -25.39 -16.02 -17.10
C GLN A 14 -24.57 -15.20 -16.11
N VAL A 15 -24.70 -15.47 -14.81
CA VAL A 15 -23.65 -15.10 -13.84
C VAL A 15 -23.66 -16.15 -12.73
N ASN A 16 -22.48 -16.69 -12.39
CA ASN A 16 -22.19 -17.67 -11.33
C ASN A 16 -22.22 -19.15 -11.71
N SER A 17 -21.48 -19.52 -12.75
CA SER A 17 -20.69 -20.74 -12.65
C SER A 17 -19.57 -20.51 -11.63
N VAL A 18 -19.91 -20.50 -10.33
CA VAL A 18 -18.91 -20.75 -9.29
C VAL A 18 -18.39 -22.14 -9.60
N GLN A 19 -17.17 -22.23 -10.13
CA GLN A 19 -16.47 -23.50 -10.24
C GLN A 19 -16.56 -24.12 -8.85
N LYS A 20 -17.31 -25.21 -8.73
CA LYS A 20 -17.46 -25.92 -7.46
C LYS A 20 -16.06 -26.41 -7.11
N ILE A 21 -15.38 -25.67 -6.25
CA ILE A 21 -14.09 -26.07 -5.71
C ILE A 21 -14.38 -27.35 -4.94
N ASP A 22 -13.80 -28.46 -5.41
CA ASP A 22 -13.94 -29.73 -4.72
C ASP A 22 -13.07 -29.64 -3.47
N GLY A 23 -13.67 -29.30 -2.32
CA GLY A 23 -13.00 -29.06 -1.04
C GLY A 23 -13.15 -27.63 -0.51
N PHE A 24 -12.45 -27.35 0.58
CA PHE A 24 -12.53 -26.07 1.30
C PHE A 24 -11.22 -25.30 1.20
N PRO A 25 -11.26 -24.03 0.75
CA PRO A 25 -10.05 -23.25 0.51
C PRO A 25 -9.43 -22.75 1.82
N VAL A 26 -8.10 -22.72 1.85
CA VAL A 26 -7.31 -21.99 2.85
C VAL A 26 -6.91 -20.66 2.23
N VAL A 27 -7.27 -19.56 2.89
CA VAL A 27 -7.19 -18.21 2.32
C VAL A 27 -6.36 -17.30 3.22
N LEU A 28 -5.59 -16.39 2.63
CA LEU A 28 -4.94 -15.29 3.33
C LEU A 28 -5.14 -14.00 2.50
N ASP A 29 -5.74 -12.96 3.08
CA ASP A 29 -5.93 -11.65 2.43
C ASP A 29 -6.59 -11.73 1.03
N ASN A 30 -7.67 -12.51 0.93
CA ASN A 30 -8.42 -12.82 -0.30
C ASN A 30 -7.66 -13.68 -1.34
N GLU A 31 -6.46 -14.15 -1.04
CA GLU A 31 -5.72 -15.10 -1.87
C GLU A 31 -5.89 -16.54 -1.35
N THR A 32 -6.35 -17.45 -2.22
CA THR A 32 -6.44 -18.88 -1.90
C THR A 32 -5.06 -19.53 -2.04
N LEU A 33 -4.52 -20.07 -0.95
CA LEU A 33 -3.22 -20.73 -0.93
C LEU A 33 -3.30 -22.17 -1.48
N PHE A 34 -4.28 -22.93 -1.00
CA PHE A 34 -4.55 -24.32 -1.38
C PHE A 34 -5.94 -24.76 -0.89
N VAL A 35 -6.35 -25.97 -1.25
CA VAL A 35 -7.68 -26.52 -0.94
C VAL A 35 -7.53 -27.81 -0.16
N ILE A 36 -8.31 -27.96 0.91
CA ILE A 36 -8.37 -29.18 1.71
C ILE A 36 -9.59 -29.99 1.30
N GLN A 37 -9.35 -31.24 0.89
CA GLN A 37 -10.38 -32.12 0.33
C GLN A 37 -10.72 -33.30 1.26
N ALA A 38 -9.74 -33.78 2.02
CA ALA A 38 -9.91 -34.98 2.84
C ALA A 38 -10.18 -34.64 4.33
N ASN A 39 -10.81 -35.59 5.02
CA ASN A 39 -10.94 -35.58 6.47
C ASN A 39 -9.62 -35.97 7.14
N SER A 40 -9.39 -35.49 8.36
CA SER A 40 -8.29 -35.96 9.22
C SER A 40 -8.87 -36.40 10.56
N GLY A 41 -8.95 -37.71 10.77
CA GLY A 41 -9.63 -38.28 11.93
C GLY A 41 -11.09 -37.83 12.01
N SER A 42 -11.44 -37.15 13.11
CA SER A 42 -12.80 -36.61 13.36
C SER A 42 -13.04 -35.22 12.75
N PHE A 43 -12.03 -34.57 12.18
CA PHE A 43 -12.16 -33.22 11.63
C PHE A 43 -12.60 -33.26 10.17
N SER A 44 -13.68 -32.51 9.87
CA SER A 44 -14.15 -32.30 8.50
C SER A 44 -13.16 -31.44 7.68
N PRO A 45 -13.21 -31.45 6.34
CA PRO A 45 -12.26 -30.70 5.52
C PRO A 45 -12.51 -29.19 5.68
N GLU A 46 -13.75 -28.79 5.97
CA GLU A 46 -14.16 -27.42 6.30
C GLU A 46 -13.52 -26.92 7.60
N GLU A 47 -13.69 -27.66 8.70
CA GLU A 47 -13.12 -27.31 10.00
C GLU A 47 -11.58 -27.24 9.92
N ARG A 48 -10.97 -28.14 9.15
CA ARG A 48 -9.53 -28.12 8.89
C ARG A 48 -9.13 -26.85 8.15
N ALA A 49 -9.78 -26.55 7.01
CA ALA A 49 -9.46 -25.37 6.21
C ALA A 49 -9.62 -24.07 7.03
N GLN A 50 -10.68 -23.97 7.83
CA GLN A 50 -10.93 -22.81 8.69
C GLN A 50 -9.88 -22.70 9.81
N THR A 51 -9.55 -23.81 10.48
CA THR A 51 -8.53 -23.83 11.53
C THR A 51 -7.15 -23.44 10.99
N ILE A 52 -6.79 -23.96 9.82
CA ILE A 52 -5.52 -23.66 9.16
C ILE A 52 -5.47 -22.19 8.74
N THR A 53 -6.54 -21.68 8.13
CA THR A 53 -6.69 -20.26 7.74
C THR A 53 -6.47 -19.34 8.93
N ASN A 54 -7.16 -19.60 10.06
CA ASN A 54 -7.01 -18.80 11.27
C ASN A 54 -5.59 -18.82 11.83
N ARG A 55 -4.91 -19.98 11.79
CA ARG A 55 -3.51 -20.09 12.23
C ARG A 55 -2.57 -19.28 11.33
N ILE A 56 -2.74 -19.38 10.01
CA ILE A 56 -1.93 -18.64 9.04
C ILE A 56 -2.16 -17.14 9.21
N GLU A 57 -3.41 -16.68 9.35
CA GLU A 57 -3.72 -15.28 9.61
C GLU A 57 -3.05 -14.75 10.88
N ASN A 58 -3.10 -15.51 11.98
CA ASN A 58 -2.48 -15.09 13.23
C ASN A 58 -0.97 -14.93 13.08
N ILE A 59 -0.32 -15.83 12.33
CA ILE A 59 1.12 -15.76 12.05
C ILE A 59 1.43 -14.60 11.10
N ALA A 60 0.57 -14.36 10.13
CA ALA A 60 0.73 -13.27 9.17
C ALA A 60 0.66 -11.90 9.87
N LYS A 61 -0.26 -11.75 10.83
CA LYS A 61 -0.45 -10.54 11.63
C LYS A 61 0.69 -10.28 12.62
N ASP A 62 1.31 -11.33 13.16
CA ASP A 62 2.42 -11.19 14.10
C ASP A 62 3.78 -11.14 13.39
N SER A 63 4.28 -9.93 13.15
CA SER A 63 5.57 -9.69 12.50
C SER A 63 6.80 -10.09 13.33
N SER A 64 6.64 -10.42 14.61
CA SER A 64 7.74 -10.93 15.46
C SER A 64 8.08 -12.39 15.16
N ILE A 65 7.18 -13.12 14.51
CA ILE A 65 7.37 -14.52 14.18
C ILE A 65 8.26 -14.65 12.94
N ASP A 66 9.41 -15.31 13.13
CA ASP A 66 10.34 -15.65 12.06
C ASP A 66 9.82 -16.84 11.24
N LEU A 67 9.64 -16.62 9.93
CA LEU A 67 9.21 -17.65 8.98
C LEU A 67 10.31 -18.67 8.67
N ALA A 68 11.59 -18.37 8.97
CA ALA A 68 12.67 -19.35 8.83
C ALA A 68 12.53 -20.51 9.84
N ALA A 69 11.75 -20.32 10.91
CA ALA A 69 11.43 -21.37 11.86
C ALA A 69 10.33 -22.34 11.38
N LEU A 70 9.72 -22.08 10.21
CA LEU A 70 8.74 -22.97 9.61
C LEU A 70 9.45 -24.20 9.05
N LYS A 71 9.09 -25.40 9.53
CA LYS A 71 9.72 -26.66 9.17
C LYS A 71 8.70 -27.72 8.80
N VAL A 72 9.12 -28.63 7.94
CA VAL A 72 8.36 -29.83 7.60
C VAL A 72 8.91 -30.99 8.42
N GLU A 73 8.05 -31.63 9.21
CA GLU A 73 8.39 -32.75 10.06
C GLU A 73 7.54 -33.97 9.69
N LYS A 74 8.20 -35.09 9.40
CA LYS A 74 7.53 -36.37 9.13
C LYS A 74 7.38 -37.15 10.43
N GLN A 75 6.16 -37.57 10.76
CA GLN A 75 5.87 -38.40 11.93
C GLN A 75 5.00 -39.58 11.52
N GLY A 76 5.60 -40.77 11.50
CA GLY A 76 4.94 -41.99 11.06
C GLY A 76 4.42 -41.87 9.63
N ASN A 77 3.09 -41.92 9.51
CA ASN A 77 2.38 -41.86 8.22
C ASN A 77 1.80 -40.48 7.89
N THR A 78 2.20 -39.46 8.64
CA THR A 78 1.76 -38.08 8.45
C THR A 78 2.95 -37.17 8.31
N THR A 79 2.77 -36.09 7.57
CA THR A 79 3.75 -35.01 7.48
C THR A 79 3.12 -33.73 7.98
N SER A 80 3.75 -33.08 8.93
CA SER A 80 3.26 -31.85 9.54
C SER A 80 4.13 -30.67 9.19
N ILE A 81 3.51 -29.52 9.00
CA ILE A 81 4.18 -28.22 8.92
C ILE A 81 4.13 -27.62 10.32
N VAL A 82 5.30 -27.39 10.91
CA VAL A 82 5.47 -26.97 12.30
C VAL A 82 6.17 -25.61 12.31
N LEU A 83 5.69 -24.72 13.18
CA LEU A 83 6.33 -23.45 13.46
C LEU A 83 6.72 -23.40 14.93
N ASN A 84 8.02 -23.40 15.20
CA ASN A 84 8.59 -23.55 16.55
C ASN A 84 8.16 -24.85 17.25
N LYS A 85 7.06 -24.80 18.02
CA LYS A 85 6.48 -25.95 18.74
C LYS A 85 5.00 -26.16 18.42
N ASN A 86 4.44 -25.34 17.53
CA ASN A 86 3.04 -25.35 17.19
C ASN A 86 2.85 -25.97 15.81
N ILE A 87 2.00 -26.99 15.72
CA ILE A 87 1.63 -27.60 14.46
C ILE A 87 0.70 -26.66 13.71
N LEU A 88 1.07 -26.26 12.51
CA LEU A 88 0.23 -25.46 11.62
C LEU A 88 -0.77 -26.36 10.91
N ILE A 89 -0.23 -27.38 10.22
CA ILE A 89 -0.96 -28.28 9.34
C ILE A 89 -0.42 -29.68 9.57
N THR A 90 -1.31 -30.67 9.58
CA THR A 90 -0.96 -32.08 9.48
C THR A 90 -1.58 -32.63 8.20
N LEU A 91 -0.72 -33.15 7.32
CA LEU A 91 -1.08 -33.78 6.06
C LEU A 91 -1.02 -35.29 6.22
N THR A 92 -2.11 -35.92 5.80
CA THR A 92 -2.29 -37.38 5.80
C THR A 92 -2.05 -37.95 4.41
N GLU A 93 -1.94 -39.27 4.29
CA GLU A 93 -1.92 -39.92 2.97
C GLU A 93 -3.15 -39.59 2.11
N ASN A 94 -4.31 -39.34 2.72
CA ASN A 94 -5.51 -39.02 1.96
C ASN A 94 -5.39 -37.65 1.29
N ASP A 95 -4.78 -36.69 1.98
CA ASP A 95 -4.48 -35.36 1.41
C ASP A 95 -3.49 -35.49 0.24
N ALA A 96 -2.44 -36.30 0.42
CA ALA A 96 -1.43 -36.57 -0.60
C ALA A 96 -2.02 -37.28 -1.83
N LYS A 97 -2.90 -38.27 -1.63
CA LYS A 97 -3.62 -38.96 -2.71
C LYS A 97 -4.54 -38.01 -3.48
N ALA A 98 -5.23 -37.12 -2.77
CA ALA A 98 -6.08 -36.10 -3.38
C ALA A 98 -5.27 -35.13 -4.27
N ALA A 99 -4.07 -34.75 -3.81
CA ALA A 99 -3.14 -33.91 -4.57
C ALA A 99 -2.30 -34.67 -5.61
N ARG A 100 -2.34 -36.01 -5.63
CA ARG A 100 -1.48 -36.90 -6.45
C ARG A 100 0.02 -36.72 -6.18
N GLU A 101 0.37 -36.40 -4.95
CA GLU A 101 1.75 -36.19 -4.49
C GLU A 101 2.08 -37.10 -3.29
N THR A 102 3.32 -37.04 -2.82
CA THR A 102 3.67 -37.64 -1.52
C THR A 102 3.33 -36.65 -0.39
N PRO A 103 3.04 -37.12 0.84
CA PRO A 103 2.80 -36.22 1.98
C PRO A 103 3.97 -35.26 2.25
N GLN A 104 5.20 -35.67 1.90
CA GLN A 104 6.39 -34.85 2.07
C GLN A 104 6.46 -33.73 1.03
N ASP A 105 6.24 -34.05 -0.25
CA ASP A 105 6.30 -33.07 -1.32
C ASP A 105 5.17 -32.04 -1.18
N LEU A 106 3.97 -32.51 -0.86
CA LEU A 106 2.82 -31.65 -0.59
C LEU A 106 3.08 -30.70 0.58
N ALA A 107 3.71 -31.19 1.65
CA ALA A 107 4.07 -30.35 2.79
C ALA A 107 5.09 -29.28 2.42
N ASN A 108 6.10 -29.61 1.61
CA ASN A 108 7.10 -28.65 1.14
C ASN A 108 6.47 -27.60 0.22
N GLU A 109 5.57 -28.01 -0.68
CA GLU A 109 4.84 -27.09 -1.55
C GLU A 109 4.00 -26.11 -0.73
N TYR A 110 3.22 -26.63 0.24
CA TYR A 110 2.37 -25.81 1.09
C TYR A 110 3.18 -24.89 2.00
N GLN A 111 4.31 -25.37 2.55
CA GLN A 111 5.23 -24.54 3.32
C GLN A 111 5.70 -23.33 2.49
N ASN A 112 6.12 -23.54 1.25
CA ASN A 112 6.59 -22.46 0.37
C ASN A 112 5.47 -21.48 0.02
N LYS A 113 4.27 -21.98 -0.31
CA LYS A 113 3.09 -21.14 -0.58
C LYS A 113 2.73 -20.27 0.63
N ILE A 114 2.68 -20.86 1.82
CA ILE A 114 2.39 -20.16 3.07
C ILE A 114 3.45 -19.09 3.35
N LYS A 115 4.74 -19.46 3.22
CA LYS A 115 5.85 -18.53 3.46
C LYS A 115 5.75 -17.31 2.53
N ASN A 116 5.61 -17.55 1.23
CA ASN A 116 5.53 -16.48 0.24
C ASN A 116 4.30 -15.58 0.47
N ALA A 117 3.15 -16.17 0.75
CA ALA A 117 1.93 -15.40 1.00
C ALA A 117 2.02 -14.56 2.26
N ILE A 118 2.64 -15.07 3.34
CA ILE A 118 2.87 -14.27 4.56
C ILE A 118 3.90 -13.17 4.32
N GLU A 119 4.98 -13.44 3.57
CA GLU A 119 5.95 -12.42 3.19
C GLU A 119 5.28 -11.29 2.42
N GLN A 120 4.48 -11.61 1.40
CA GLN A 120 3.72 -10.65 0.61
C GLN A 120 2.69 -9.87 1.45
N TYR A 121 1.98 -10.56 2.35
CA TYR A 121 1.05 -9.93 3.30
C TYR A 121 1.76 -8.92 4.22
N ARG A 122 2.96 -9.26 4.68
CA ARG A 122 3.75 -8.37 5.54
C ARG A 122 4.31 -7.21 4.72
N GLU A 123 4.85 -7.44 3.52
CA GLU A 123 5.39 -6.38 2.67
C GLU A 123 4.35 -5.35 2.26
N SER A 124 3.13 -5.79 1.91
CA SER A 124 2.03 -4.89 1.55
C SER A 124 1.58 -4.01 2.72
N ARG A 125 1.74 -4.50 3.96
CA ARG A 125 1.38 -3.80 5.20
C ARG A 125 2.55 -3.10 5.89
N GLN A 126 3.80 -3.44 5.54
CA GLN A 126 4.98 -2.74 6.04
C GLN A 126 5.04 -1.38 5.35
N PRO A 127 4.92 -0.27 6.10
CA PRO A 127 4.88 1.06 5.52
C PRO A 127 6.30 1.54 5.18
N ARG A 128 7.05 0.77 4.38
CA ARG A 128 8.36 1.19 3.84
C ARG A 128 8.22 2.50 3.05
N SER A 129 7.03 2.75 2.51
CA SER A 129 6.62 4.03 1.91
C SER A 129 6.61 5.21 2.90
N LEU A 130 6.24 5.02 4.18
CA LEU A 130 6.23 6.12 5.15
C LEU A 130 7.64 6.67 5.41
N LEU A 131 8.68 5.82 5.39
CA LEU A 131 10.07 6.28 5.55
C LEU A 131 10.51 7.19 4.41
N PHE A 132 10.24 6.81 3.16
CA PHE A 132 10.54 7.67 2.01
C PHE A 132 9.69 8.94 2.02
N GLY A 133 8.42 8.84 2.40
CA GLY A 133 7.54 10.01 2.57
C GLY A 133 8.08 11.00 3.59
N ILE A 134 8.53 10.53 4.75
CA ILE A 134 9.17 11.35 5.79
C ILE A 134 10.46 11.99 5.25
N LEU A 135 11.31 11.23 4.56
CA LEU A 135 12.56 11.75 3.99
C LEU A 135 12.32 12.86 2.96
N TYR A 136 11.39 12.65 2.02
CA TYR A 136 11.03 13.66 1.02
C TYR A 136 10.41 14.89 1.66
N THR A 137 9.56 14.71 2.67
CA THR A 137 8.98 15.83 3.43
C THR A 137 10.06 16.65 4.12
N PHE A 138 11.05 15.98 4.72
CA PHE A 138 12.17 16.63 5.39
C PHE A 138 13.04 17.42 4.41
N LEU A 139 13.39 16.82 3.26
CA LEU A 139 14.12 17.48 2.18
C LEU A 139 13.36 18.69 1.65
N ALA A 140 12.07 18.55 1.33
CA ALA A 140 11.24 19.64 0.86
C ALA A 140 11.15 20.79 1.88
N THR A 141 11.06 20.46 3.17
CA THR A 141 11.07 21.45 4.26
C THR A 141 12.39 22.21 4.33
N ILE A 142 13.52 21.51 4.24
CA ILE A 142 14.86 22.15 4.22
C ILE A 142 14.98 23.05 2.99
N THR A 143 14.61 22.57 1.80
CA THR A 143 14.62 23.37 0.57
C THR A 143 13.80 24.64 0.73
N LEU A 144 12.58 24.54 1.26
CA LEU A 144 11.72 25.70 1.51
C LEU A 144 12.36 26.71 2.48
N ILE A 145 12.92 26.24 3.60
CA ILE A 145 13.60 27.11 4.57
C ILE A 145 14.78 27.83 3.91
N VAL A 146 15.61 27.11 3.16
CA VAL A 146 16.76 27.68 2.45
C VAL A 146 16.29 28.74 1.45
N THR A 147 15.26 28.45 0.66
CA THR A 147 14.67 29.41 -0.29
C THR A 147 14.18 30.67 0.42
N LEU A 148 13.45 30.53 1.53
CA LEU A 148 12.97 31.68 2.31
C LEU A 148 14.12 32.51 2.91
N LEU A 149 15.16 31.86 3.43
CA LEU A 149 16.34 32.54 3.97
C LEU A 149 17.11 33.31 2.89
N VAL A 150 17.29 32.71 1.72
CA VAL A 150 17.92 33.36 0.56
C VAL A 150 17.09 34.55 0.10
N LEU A 151 15.77 34.39 0.02
CA LEU A 151 14.87 35.47 -0.38
C LEU A 151 14.92 36.63 0.64
N ASN A 152 14.81 36.34 1.93
CA ASN A 152 14.91 37.36 2.97
C ASN A 152 16.27 38.08 2.91
N LYS A 153 17.37 37.35 2.78
CA LYS A 153 18.71 37.93 2.70
C LYS A 153 18.92 38.79 1.46
N THR A 154 18.35 38.41 0.33
CA THR A 154 18.43 39.21 -0.91
C THR A 154 17.63 40.50 -0.79
N PHE A 155 16.43 40.47 -0.22
CA PHE A 155 15.64 41.68 0.05
C PHE A 155 16.37 42.68 0.97
N LEU A 156 16.97 42.21 2.07
CA LEU A 156 17.78 43.08 2.95
C LEU A 156 18.99 43.69 2.21
N LYS A 157 19.62 42.94 1.30
CA LYS A 157 20.78 43.40 0.54
C LYS A 157 20.41 44.40 -0.55
N VAL A 158 19.26 44.22 -1.19
CA VAL A 158 18.71 45.15 -2.18
C VAL A 158 18.35 46.48 -1.52
N TYR A 159 17.73 46.46 -0.33
CA TYR A 159 17.35 47.68 0.38
C TYR A 159 18.55 48.50 0.86
N THR A 160 19.59 47.84 1.39
CA THR A 160 20.83 48.52 1.82
C THR A 160 21.64 49.05 0.64
N GLN A 161 21.64 48.36 -0.51
CA GLN A 161 22.22 48.91 -1.74
C GLN A 161 21.43 50.12 -2.27
N LEU A 162 20.10 50.10 -2.18
CA LEU A 162 19.25 51.24 -2.58
C LEU A 162 19.51 52.48 -1.71
N ASP A 163 19.74 52.33 -0.41
CA ASP A 163 20.09 53.46 0.46
C ASP A 163 21.48 54.04 0.15
N THR A 164 22.45 53.17 -0.16
CA THR A 164 23.80 53.63 -0.55
C THR A 164 23.78 54.37 -1.90
N TRP A 165 22.87 53.99 -2.81
CA TRP A 165 22.69 54.66 -4.11
C TRP A 165 21.93 55.98 -4.00
N ARG A 166 21.14 56.15 -2.92
CA ARG A 166 20.43 57.40 -2.61
C ARG A 166 21.38 58.53 -2.25
N GLU A 167 22.48 58.24 -1.55
CA GLU A 167 23.48 59.25 -1.18
C GLU A 167 24.48 59.59 -2.30
N THR A 168 24.69 58.71 -3.28
CA THR A 168 25.74 58.92 -4.30
C THR A 168 25.24 59.21 -5.71
N ARG A 169 23.98 58.91 -6.06
CA ARG A 169 23.49 59.04 -7.46
C ARG A 169 22.11 59.64 -7.67
N ILE A 170 21.45 60.18 -6.64
CA ILE A 170 20.28 61.03 -6.86
C ILE A 170 20.72 62.49 -6.68
N PRO A 171 21.16 63.18 -7.74
CA PRO A 171 21.27 64.64 -7.67
C PRO A 171 19.91 65.19 -7.27
N ALA A 172 19.88 66.12 -6.31
CA ALA A 172 18.67 66.85 -5.97
C ALA A 172 18.04 67.35 -7.27
N PHE A 173 16.87 66.81 -7.62
CA PHE A 173 16.13 67.23 -8.80
C PHE A 173 15.60 68.63 -8.48
N ARG A 174 16.44 69.65 -8.69
CA ARG A 174 16.02 71.04 -8.79
C ARG A 174 15.14 71.11 -10.02
N ILE A 175 13.83 70.98 -9.81
CA ILE A 175 12.81 71.47 -10.73
C ILE A 175 12.95 72.99 -10.78
N GLN A 176 13.92 73.43 -11.58
CA GLN A 176 14.06 74.80 -12.00
C GLN A 176 13.01 75.02 -13.10
N ALA A 177 12.16 76.02 -12.88
CA ALA A 177 11.02 76.42 -13.71
C ALA A 177 9.77 75.52 -13.64
N LEU A 178 9.15 75.44 -12.46
CA LEU A 178 7.69 75.63 -12.46
C LEU A 178 7.47 77.15 -12.58
N GLU A 179 7.53 77.64 -13.82
CA GLU A 179 7.06 78.97 -14.17
C GLU A 179 5.54 78.94 -14.06
N LEU A 180 5.07 79.12 -12.82
CA LEU A 180 3.69 79.38 -12.48
C LEU A 180 3.32 80.68 -13.20
N ILE A 181 2.66 80.56 -14.36
CA ILE A 181 1.96 81.69 -14.95
C ILE A 181 1.00 82.20 -13.87
N PRO A 182 1.18 83.42 -13.34
CA PRO A 182 0.25 83.97 -12.38
C PRO A 182 -1.07 84.21 -13.11
N ALA A 183 -2.16 83.64 -12.59
CA ALA A 183 -3.51 83.73 -13.15
C ALA A 183 -4.14 85.14 -13.01
N ASN A 184 -3.33 86.21 -12.97
CA ASN A 184 -3.78 87.58 -12.74
C ASN A 184 -3.51 88.55 -13.91
N GLN A 185 -3.12 88.06 -15.10
CA GLN A 185 -3.05 88.88 -16.32
C GLN A 185 -4.03 88.42 -17.42
N ILE A 186 -5.16 87.82 -17.01
CA ILE A 186 -6.29 87.56 -17.90
C ILE A 186 -7.52 88.28 -17.35
N THR A 187 -7.43 89.59 -17.11
CA THR A 187 -8.57 90.53 -17.08
C THR A 187 -8.01 91.95 -16.97
N ASP A 188 -8.48 92.79 -17.90
CA ASP A 188 -8.35 94.26 -18.06
C ASP A 188 -7.80 94.50 -19.48
N ILE A 189 -8.61 94.72 -20.53
CA ILE A 189 -9.64 95.76 -20.76
C ILE A 189 -9.25 97.12 -20.18
#